data_AF-A0A2E7JI97-F1
#
_entry.id   AF-A0A2E7JI97-F1
#
_cell.length_a   1.000
_cell.length_b   1.000
_cell.length_c   1.000
_cell.angle_alpha   90.00
_cell.angle_beta   90.00
_cell.angle_gamma   90.00
#
_symmetry.space_group_name_H-M   'P 1'
#
loop_
_entity.id
_entity.type
_entity.pdbx_description
1 polymer ?
#
loop_
_entity_poly.entity_id
_entity_poly.type
_entity_poly.pdbx_seq_one_letter_code
_entity_poly.pdbx_strand_id
1 'polypeptide(L)'
;MLQARIDPNVEVITTLLNLTANGAGEWNAGMPSQPYRRAVMQRFAHLREHPAVQKANQLHAQGFWWDAMIQLALTCTAFPVAILTTPLPNSRYAEAGDGDAEAGKRAIADFLPLVDDFYERARFDNFYREQQPRYEGIMAEVSACLPDASWLDLVGNYYGAGAGDDARGFYLVPSPLSIAGHGFGNSVHRDDEIEIYHTFAPFCSVEPDADGHGFDSPQSLAELSVHEFGHSFVNHLLEPPHYADVIERFVALYAAERESGQMGWSPRVNVAEHIIRACEVRIALVANQPQDAARLLQHHIDQYGCRHLPEIVDAMDDYEQNRDRYPSLTAFMPDLMRCFDDIALRHHVG
;
A
#
# COMPACT_ATOMS: atom_id res chain seq x y z
N MET A 1 -5.35 -0.38 -18.25
CA MET A 1 -6.68 -0.94 -17.92
C MET A 1 -6.78 -1.06 -16.41
N LEU A 2 -7.91 -0.67 -15.81
CA LEU A 2 -8.22 -0.85 -14.39
C LEU A 2 -9.10 -2.09 -14.22
N GLN A 3 -8.72 -2.99 -13.32
CA GLN A 3 -9.48 -4.20 -13.01
C GLN A 3 -9.67 -4.30 -11.49
N ALA A 4 -10.80 -4.80 -11.04
CA ALA A 4 -11.04 -5.08 -9.63
C ALA A 4 -11.24 -6.59 -9.42
N ARG A 5 -10.65 -7.15 -8.35
CA ARG A 5 -10.84 -8.56 -7.97
C ARG A 5 -10.63 -8.81 -6.49
N ILE A 6 -11.37 -9.76 -5.93
CA ILE A 6 -10.97 -10.40 -4.67
C ILE A 6 -9.80 -11.33 -5.00
N ASP A 7 -8.69 -11.16 -4.30
CA ASP A 7 -7.50 -11.98 -4.50
C ASP A 7 -7.42 -13.08 -3.40
N PRO A 8 -7.50 -14.37 -3.76
CA PRO A 8 -7.50 -15.46 -2.79
C PRO A 8 -6.22 -15.50 -1.94
N ASN A 9 -5.06 -15.14 -2.50
CA ASN A 9 -3.80 -15.15 -1.76
C ASN A 9 -3.79 -14.04 -0.71
N VAL A 10 -4.32 -12.86 -1.05
CA VAL A 10 -4.49 -11.76 -0.09
C VAL A 10 -5.46 -12.16 1.02
N GLU A 11 -6.57 -12.84 0.72
CA GLU A 11 -7.51 -13.31 1.76
C GLU A 11 -6.86 -14.34 2.71
N VAL A 12 -6.01 -15.25 2.21
CA VAL A 12 -5.24 -16.21 3.04
C VAL A 12 -4.29 -15.46 3.98
N ILE A 13 -3.47 -14.57 3.43
CA ILE A 13 -2.46 -13.84 4.20
C ILE A 13 -3.11 -12.91 5.22
N THR A 14 -4.14 -12.16 4.83
CA THR A 14 -4.84 -11.29 5.78
C THR A 14 -5.59 -12.09 6.85
N THR A 15 -6.15 -13.26 6.53
CA THR A 15 -6.67 -14.18 7.57
C THR A 15 -5.59 -14.57 8.56
N LEU A 16 -4.41 -14.95 8.08
CA LEU A 16 -3.26 -15.32 8.90
C LEU A 16 -2.79 -14.15 9.77
N LEU A 17 -2.64 -12.96 9.19
CA LEU A 17 -2.22 -11.75 9.90
C LEU A 17 -3.18 -11.38 11.03
N ASN A 18 -4.48 -11.54 10.83
CA ASN A 18 -5.48 -11.29 11.87
C ASN A 18 -5.41 -12.27 13.06
N LEU A 19 -4.72 -13.40 12.93
CA LEU A 19 -4.47 -14.33 14.05
C LEU A 19 -3.18 -14.01 14.82
N THR A 20 -2.34 -13.12 14.30
CA THR A 20 -1.11 -12.69 14.97
C THR A 20 -1.42 -11.82 16.20
N ALA A 21 -0.44 -11.64 17.09
CA ALA A 21 -0.63 -10.81 18.29
C ALA A 21 -0.91 -9.34 17.92
N ASN A 22 -0.21 -8.83 16.90
CA ASN A 22 -0.40 -7.46 16.40
C ASN A 22 -1.72 -7.32 15.67
N GLY A 23 -2.06 -8.25 14.77
CA GLY A 23 -3.38 -8.24 14.12
C GLY A 23 -4.52 -8.29 15.15
N ALA A 24 -4.42 -9.10 16.20
CA ALA A 24 -5.43 -9.10 17.26
C ALA A 24 -5.51 -7.77 18.02
N GLY A 25 -4.40 -7.04 18.18
CA GLY A 25 -4.31 -5.75 18.87
C GLY A 25 -4.76 -4.55 18.02
N GLU A 26 -4.45 -4.56 16.72
CA GLU A 26 -4.82 -3.53 15.73
C GLU A 26 -6.34 -3.44 15.48
N TRP A 27 -7.09 -4.43 15.97
CA TRP A 27 -8.57 -4.47 15.96
C TRP A 27 -9.25 -3.23 16.54
N ASN A 28 -8.58 -2.48 17.43
CA ASN A 28 -9.18 -1.34 18.13
C ASN A 28 -8.82 0.02 17.50
N ALA A 29 -7.97 0.05 16.48
CA ALA A 29 -7.53 1.31 15.86
C ALA A 29 -8.42 1.63 14.64
N GLY A 30 -9.51 2.36 14.87
CA GLY A 30 -10.12 3.19 13.82
C GLY A 30 -11.56 2.87 13.41
N MET A 31 -12.05 1.63 13.54
CA MET A 31 -13.45 1.30 13.20
C MET A 31 -14.08 0.29 14.18
N PRO A 32 -15.09 0.68 14.97
CA PRO A 32 -15.61 -0.13 16.08
C PRO A 32 -16.40 -1.38 15.66
N SER A 33 -16.82 -1.51 14.39
CA SER A 33 -17.58 -2.67 13.90
C SER A 33 -17.06 -3.19 12.57
N GLN A 34 -16.39 -4.35 12.61
CA GLN A 34 -16.10 -5.19 11.45
C GLN A 34 -16.53 -6.66 11.68
N PRO A 35 -17.83 -6.96 11.55
CA PRO A 35 -18.41 -8.27 11.87
C PRO A 35 -17.73 -9.43 11.14
N TYR A 36 -17.36 -9.23 9.87
CA TYR A 36 -16.70 -10.24 9.06
C TYR A 36 -15.34 -10.67 9.63
N ARG A 37 -14.44 -9.70 9.86
CA ARG A 37 -13.14 -9.95 10.48
C ARG A 37 -13.27 -10.64 11.85
N ARG A 38 -14.24 -10.23 12.67
CA ARG A 38 -14.54 -10.88 13.95
C ARG A 38 -14.91 -12.36 13.79
N ALA A 39 -15.79 -12.66 12.83
CA ALA A 39 -16.22 -14.02 12.53
C ALA A 39 -15.05 -14.89 12.02
N VAL A 40 -14.19 -14.32 11.17
CA VAL A 40 -12.98 -15.00 10.67
C VAL A 40 -12.00 -15.30 11.82
N MET A 41 -11.70 -14.34 12.68
CA MET A 41 -10.84 -14.54 13.85
C MET A 41 -11.40 -15.57 14.83
N GLN A 42 -12.72 -15.64 15.00
CA GLN A 42 -13.38 -16.65 15.85
C GLN A 42 -13.30 -18.03 15.21
N ARG A 43 -13.62 -18.15 13.92
CA ARG A 43 -13.57 -19.41 13.16
C ARG A 43 -12.18 -20.04 13.21
N PHE A 44 -11.14 -19.24 12.97
CA PHE A 44 -9.77 -19.72 12.90
C PHE A 44 -8.98 -19.58 14.22
N ALA A 45 -9.66 -19.31 15.34
CA ALA A 45 -9.01 -19.16 16.65
C ALA A 45 -8.19 -20.40 17.07
N HIS A 46 -8.59 -21.58 16.59
CA HIS A 46 -7.87 -22.84 16.82
C HIS A 46 -6.51 -22.93 16.12
N LEU A 47 -6.20 -22.02 15.18
CA LEU A 47 -4.94 -21.94 14.45
C LEU A 47 -4.02 -20.80 14.95
N ARG A 48 -4.35 -20.12 16.06
CA ARG A 48 -3.51 -19.02 16.58
C ARG A 48 -2.08 -19.45 16.92
N GLU A 49 -1.90 -20.68 17.37
CA GLU A 49 -0.59 -21.27 17.68
C GLU A 49 0.04 -21.99 16.48
N HIS A 50 -0.51 -21.82 15.28
CA HIS A 50 0.04 -22.44 14.08
C HIS A 50 1.44 -21.89 13.76
N PRO A 51 2.40 -22.73 13.31
CA PRO A 51 3.76 -22.27 12.98
C PRO A 51 3.80 -21.08 12.02
N ALA A 52 2.87 -21.01 11.06
CA ALA A 52 2.75 -19.87 10.15
C ALA A 52 2.41 -18.55 10.89
N VAL A 53 1.51 -18.59 11.88
CA VAL A 53 1.16 -17.41 12.68
C VAL A 53 2.35 -16.98 13.55
N GLN A 54 3.08 -17.93 14.13
CA GLN A 54 4.29 -17.65 14.89
C GLN A 54 5.38 -17.03 14.01
N LYS A 55 5.58 -17.57 12.80
CA LYS A 55 6.55 -17.03 11.84
C LYS A 55 6.15 -15.63 11.36
N ALA A 56 4.87 -15.37 11.13
CA ALA A 56 4.39 -14.03 10.80
C ALA A 56 4.60 -13.02 11.93
N ASN A 57 4.40 -13.40 13.20
CA ASN A 57 4.76 -12.55 14.34
C ASN A 57 6.27 -12.21 14.34
N GLN A 58 7.13 -13.20 14.04
CA GLN A 58 8.57 -12.97 13.94
C GLN A 58 8.90 -11.99 12.80
N LEU A 59 8.39 -12.25 11.59
CA LEU A 59 8.63 -11.41 10.41
C LEU A 59 8.15 -9.96 10.64
N HIS A 60 6.99 -9.80 11.28
CA HIS A 60 6.48 -8.49 11.66
C HIS A 60 7.42 -7.76 12.62
N ALA A 61 7.98 -8.44 13.62
CA ALA A 61 8.94 -7.84 14.56
C ALA A 61 10.25 -7.37 13.87
N GLN A 62 10.56 -7.90 12.67
CA GLN A 62 11.73 -7.52 11.86
C GLN A 62 11.44 -6.40 10.85
N GLY A 63 10.17 -5.96 10.74
CA GLY A 63 9.75 -4.91 9.80
C GLY A 63 8.99 -5.39 8.58
N PHE A 64 8.76 -6.71 8.43
CA PHE A 64 7.98 -7.28 7.32
C PHE A 64 6.48 -7.28 7.67
N TRP A 65 5.84 -6.12 7.49
CA TRP A 65 4.49 -5.81 7.98
C TRP A 65 3.39 -6.18 6.96
N TRP A 66 2.20 -5.58 7.10
CA TRP A 66 1.04 -5.83 6.25
C TRP A 66 1.31 -5.61 4.77
N ASP A 67 1.94 -4.49 4.40
CA ASP A 67 2.28 -4.14 3.02
C ASP A 67 3.24 -5.16 2.39
N ALA A 68 4.26 -5.60 3.14
CA ALA A 68 5.22 -6.60 2.70
C ALA A 68 4.57 -7.99 2.54
N MET A 69 3.68 -8.36 3.45
CA MET A 69 2.93 -9.62 3.42
C MET A 69 1.90 -9.66 2.28
N ILE A 70 1.25 -8.53 1.98
CA ILE A 70 0.35 -8.41 0.82
C ILE A 70 1.16 -8.48 -0.48
N GLN A 71 2.31 -7.81 -0.56
CA GLN A 71 3.20 -7.92 -1.73
C GLN A 71 3.67 -9.37 -1.93
N LEU A 72 4.00 -10.09 -0.86
CA LEU A 72 4.30 -11.52 -0.91
C LEU A 72 3.13 -12.31 -1.51
N ALA A 73 1.91 -12.08 -1.04
CA ALA A 73 0.70 -12.75 -1.52
C ALA A 73 0.46 -12.55 -3.02
N LEU A 74 0.56 -11.30 -3.49
CA LEU A 74 0.40 -10.90 -4.89
C LEU A 74 1.50 -11.44 -5.81
N THR A 75 2.67 -11.71 -5.25
CA THR A 75 3.84 -12.22 -5.97
C THR A 75 3.86 -13.76 -6.03
N CYS A 76 3.03 -14.45 -5.26
CA CYS A 76 3.00 -15.91 -5.25
C CYS A 76 2.05 -16.49 -6.31
N THR A 77 2.32 -17.72 -6.74
CA THR A 77 1.26 -18.59 -7.28
C THR A 77 0.19 -18.87 -6.21
N ALA A 78 -0.92 -19.51 -6.60
CA ALA A 78 -1.99 -19.82 -5.66
C ALA A 78 -1.51 -20.76 -4.53
N PHE A 79 -1.90 -20.46 -3.28
CA PHE A 79 -1.82 -21.39 -2.15
C PHE A 79 -2.73 -22.63 -2.40
N PRO A 80 -2.39 -23.84 -1.91
CA PRO A 80 -1.29 -24.21 -1.00
C PRO A 80 -0.05 -24.78 -1.71
N VAL A 81 0.27 -24.31 -2.92
CA VAL A 81 1.53 -24.65 -3.60
C VAL A 81 2.22 -23.36 -4.02
N ALA A 82 2.28 -22.40 -3.09
CA ALA A 82 2.73 -21.06 -3.37
C ALA A 82 4.24 -21.03 -3.61
N ILE A 83 4.63 -20.50 -4.76
CA ILE A 83 6.02 -20.16 -5.09
C ILE A 83 6.07 -18.71 -5.54
N LEU A 84 7.17 -18.03 -5.22
CA LEU A 84 7.45 -16.71 -5.77
C LEU A 84 7.56 -16.81 -7.29
N THR A 85 6.76 -16.01 -7.97
CA THR A 85 6.76 -15.93 -9.44
C THR A 85 7.80 -14.93 -9.96
N THR A 86 8.28 -14.05 -9.09
CA THR A 86 9.40 -13.12 -9.30
C THR A 86 10.05 -12.81 -7.94
N PRO A 87 11.34 -12.44 -7.86
CA PRO A 87 11.94 -12.02 -6.61
C PRO A 87 11.25 -10.77 -6.03
N LEU A 88 11.20 -10.68 -4.69
CA LEU A 88 10.80 -9.44 -4.02
C LEU A 88 11.94 -8.39 -4.11
N PRO A 89 11.63 -7.10 -3.94
CA PRO A 89 12.66 -6.07 -3.79
C PRO A 89 13.64 -6.38 -2.65
N ASN A 90 14.88 -5.90 -2.77
CA ASN A 90 15.91 -6.14 -1.75
C ASN A 90 15.51 -5.57 -0.37
N SER A 91 14.82 -4.43 -0.32
CA SER A 91 14.27 -3.89 0.93
C SER A 91 13.35 -4.88 1.65
N ARG A 92 12.47 -5.57 0.92
CA ARG A 92 11.55 -6.59 1.48
C ARG A 92 12.30 -7.78 2.04
N TYR A 93 13.37 -8.20 1.38
CA TYR A 93 14.25 -9.24 1.93
C TYR A 93 15.00 -8.73 3.17
N ALA A 94 15.49 -7.48 3.18
CA ALA A 94 16.12 -6.91 4.36
C ALA A 94 15.13 -6.83 5.55
N GLU A 95 13.88 -6.42 5.31
CA GLU A 95 12.79 -6.43 6.31
C GLU A 95 12.54 -7.84 6.89
N ALA A 96 12.48 -8.87 6.04
CA ALA A 96 12.31 -10.26 6.49
C ALA A 96 13.55 -10.85 7.18
N GLY A 97 14.71 -10.19 7.03
CA GLY A 97 16.02 -10.70 7.43
C GLY A 97 16.71 -9.88 8.52
N ASP A 98 16.00 -8.95 9.18
CA ASP A 98 16.57 -8.04 10.19
C ASP A 98 17.79 -7.26 9.65
N GLY A 99 17.65 -6.74 8.43
CA GLY A 99 18.69 -6.01 7.70
C GLY A 99 19.57 -6.87 6.78
N ASP A 100 19.53 -8.20 6.87
CA ASP A 100 20.26 -9.11 5.96
C ASP A 100 19.31 -9.70 4.89
N ALA A 101 19.41 -9.18 3.66
CA ALA A 101 18.58 -9.65 2.54
C ALA A 101 18.77 -11.14 2.21
N GLU A 102 19.95 -11.73 2.39
CA GLU A 102 20.15 -13.16 2.14
C GLU A 102 19.50 -14.01 3.25
N ALA A 103 19.50 -13.52 4.49
CA ALA A 103 18.73 -14.12 5.58
C ALA A 103 17.22 -14.01 5.31
N GLY A 104 16.76 -12.87 4.80
CA GLY A 104 15.36 -12.66 4.43
C GLY A 104 14.87 -13.59 3.33
N LYS A 105 15.67 -13.82 2.28
CA LYS A 105 15.35 -14.80 1.24
C LYS A 105 15.09 -16.19 1.81
N ARG A 106 15.94 -16.63 2.76
CA ARG A 106 15.76 -17.90 3.49
C ARG A 106 14.50 -17.86 4.35
N ALA A 107 14.28 -16.77 5.08
CA ALA A 107 13.10 -16.62 5.94
C ALA A 107 11.78 -16.70 5.16
N ILE A 108 11.72 -16.10 3.95
CA ILE A 108 10.55 -16.19 3.06
C ILE A 108 10.41 -17.60 2.49
N ALA A 109 11.50 -18.23 2.05
CA ALA A 109 11.48 -19.61 1.56
C ALA A 109 11.00 -20.61 2.63
N ASP A 110 11.35 -20.39 3.90
CA ASP A 110 10.88 -21.19 5.03
C ASP A 110 9.42 -20.86 5.41
N PHE A 111 8.96 -19.65 5.13
CA PHE A 111 7.61 -19.21 5.50
C PHE A 111 6.53 -19.73 4.56
N LEU A 112 6.76 -19.75 3.24
CA LEU A 112 5.74 -20.16 2.27
C LEU A 112 5.16 -21.57 2.53
N PRO A 113 5.97 -22.63 2.80
CA PRO A 113 5.43 -23.94 3.15
C PRO A 113 4.60 -23.96 4.43
N LEU A 114 4.86 -23.04 5.37
CA LEU A 114 4.04 -22.92 6.59
C LEU A 114 2.68 -22.29 6.26
N VAL A 115 2.63 -21.35 5.33
CA VAL A 115 1.36 -20.78 4.84
C VAL A 115 0.57 -21.82 4.05
N ASP A 116 1.25 -22.67 3.25
CA ASP A 116 0.62 -23.81 2.58
C ASP A 116 -0.02 -24.79 3.61
N ASP A 117 0.70 -25.21 4.66
CA ASP A 117 0.11 -26.06 5.73
C ASP A 117 -1.03 -25.31 6.45
N PHE A 118 -0.89 -24.01 6.73
CA PHE A 118 -1.97 -23.21 7.31
C PHE A 118 -3.24 -23.24 6.45
N TYR A 119 -3.09 -23.06 5.14
CA TYR A 119 -4.18 -23.11 4.16
C TYR A 119 -4.91 -24.45 4.21
N GLU A 120 -4.17 -25.56 4.22
CA GLU A 120 -4.73 -26.91 4.28
C GLU A 120 -5.44 -27.18 5.62
N ARG A 121 -4.82 -26.80 6.75
CA ARG A 121 -5.38 -26.96 8.10
C ARG A 121 -6.65 -26.14 8.29
N ALA A 122 -6.68 -24.94 7.73
CA ALA A 122 -7.85 -24.06 7.71
C ALA A 122 -8.97 -24.57 6.81
N ARG A 123 -8.68 -25.55 5.93
CA ARG A 123 -9.56 -25.96 4.82
C ARG A 123 -10.03 -24.75 4.02
N PHE A 124 -9.07 -23.91 3.64
CA PHE A 124 -9.34 -22.56 3.16
C PHE A 124 -10.23 -22.54 1.90
N ASP A 125 -10.10 -23.53 1.02
CA ASP A 125 -11.02 -23.71 -0.12
C ASP A 125 -12.50 -23.74 0.28
N ASN A 126 -12.84 -24.44 1.37
CA ASN A 126 -14.22 -24.51 1.86
C ASN A 126 -14.66 -23.14 2.38
N PHE A 127 -13.80 -22.50 3.18
CA PHE A 127 -14.06 -21.17 3.72
C PHE A 127 -14.27 -20.15 2.58
N TYR A 128 -13.36 -20.10 1.61
CA TYR A 128 -13.42 -19.15 0.50
C TYR A 128 -14.67 -19.36 -0.36
N ARG A 129 -15.10 -20.61 -0.57
CA ARG A 129 -16.37 -20.93 -1.23
C ARG A 129 -17.60 -20.49 -0.44
N GLU A 130 -17.57 -20.67 0.88
CA GLU A 130 -18.65 -20.22 1.78
C GLU A 130 -18.79 -18.69 1.80
N GLN A 131 -17.71 -17.94 1.56
CA GLN A 131 -17.72 -16.48 1.52
C GLN A 131 -18.05 -15.86 0.15
N GLN A 132 -18.26 -16.68 -0.90
CA GLN A 132 -18.55 -16.15 -2.26
C GLN A 132 -19.70 -15.11 -2.29
N PRO A 133 -20.84 -15.30 -1.61
CA PRO A 133 -21.90 -14.28 -1.62
C PRO A 133 -21.45 -12.93 -1.09
N ARG A 134 -20.54 -12.90 -0.10
CA ARG A 134 -19.96 -11.66 0.44
C ARG A 134 -19.02 -11.03 -0.57
N TYR A 135 -18.16 -11.82 -1.19
CA TYR A 135 -17.21 -11.35 -2.21
C TYR A 135 -17.95 -10.79 -3.43
N GLU A 136 -19.02 -11.43 -3.88
CA GLU A 136 -19.89 -10.94 -4.94
C GLU A 136 -20.51 -9.58 -4.59
N GLY A 137 -20.99 -9.42 -3.36
CA GLY A 137 -21.52 -8.13 -2.88
C GLY A 137 -20.46 -7.03 -2.80
N ILE A 138 -19.28 -7.32 -2.24
CA ILE A 138 -18.14 -6.38 -2.22
C ILE A 138 -17.78 -5.95 -3.65
N MET A 139 -17.70 -6.91 -4.56
CA MET A 139 -17.38 -6.62 -5.96
C MET A 139 -18.47 -5.81 -6.66
N ALA A 140 -19.74 -5.97 -6.28
CA ALA A 140 -20.82 -5.13 -6.79
C ALA A 140 -20.67 -3.67 -6.33
N GLU A 141 -20.36 -3.44 -5.05
CA GLU A 141 -20.08 -2.09 -4.51
C GLU A 141 -18.88 -1.44 -5.21
N VAL A 142 -17.75 -2.16 -5.28
CA VAL A 142 -16.53 -1.65 -5.93
C VAL A 142 -16.77 -1.36 -7.40
N SER A 143 -17.45 -2.26 -8.13
CA SER A 143 -17.74 -2.07 -9.55
C SER A 143 -18.61 -0.86 -9.83
N ALA A 144 -19.56 -0.55 -8.93
CA ALA A 144 -20.40 0.65 -9.01
C ALA A 144 -19.63 1.95 -8.72
N CYS A 145 -18.48 1.85 -8.06
CA CYS A 145 -17.64 2.98 -7.67
C CYS A 145 -16.45 3.23 -8.62
N LEU A 146 -16.24 2.39 -9.63
CA LEU A 146 -15.08 2.50 -10.51
C LEU A 146 -15.07 3.86 -11.25
N PRO A 147 -13.93 4.57 -11.24
CA PRO A 147 -13.78 5.76 -12.06
C PRO A 147 -13.74 5.38 -13.55
N ASP A 148 -13.99 6.34 -14.42
CA ASP A 148 -13.91 6.12 -15.87
C ASP A 148 -12.45 5.97 -16.36
N ALA A 149 -12.30 5.58 -17.63
CA ALA A 149 -10.98 5.37 -18.22
C ALA A 149 -10.12 6.65 -18.26
N SER A 150 -10.73 7.83 -18.37
CA SER A 150 -9.99 9.10 -18.45
C SER A 150 -9.33 9.46 -17.12
N TRP A 151 -9.93 9.07 -16.00
CA TRP A 151 -9.31 9.17 -14.69
C TRP A 151 -8.04 8.31 -14.60
N LEU A 152 -8.09 7.06 -15.09
CA LEU A 152 -6.92 6.19 -15.06
C LEU A 152 -5.81 6.72 -15.97
N ASP A 153 -6.17 7.21 -17.16
CA ASP A 153 -5.22 7.83 -18.08
C ASP A 153 -4.56 9.04 -17.43
N LEU A 154 -5.32 9.90 -16.73
CA LEU A 154 -4.77 11.03 -15.99
C LEU A 154 -3.76 10.58 -14.94
N VAL A 155 -4.15 9.64 -14.06
CA VAL A 155 -3.30 9.16 -12.95
C VAL A 155 -2.04 8.48 -13.50
N GLY A 156 -2.21 7.56 -14.45
CA GLY A 156 -1.09 6.84 -15.08
C GLY A 156 -0.13 7.80 -15.79
N ASN A 157 -0.64 8.73 -16.60
CA ASN A 157 0.19 9.70 -17.31
C ASN A 157 0.89 10.68 -16.35
N TYR A 158 0.24 11.03 -15.23
CA TYR A 158 0.84 11.92 -14.24
C TYR A 158 2.04 11.28 -13.55
N TYR A 159 1.97 10.01 -13.16
CA TYR A 159 3.12 9.31 -12.59
C TYR A 159 4.17 8.92 -13.65
N GLY A 160 3.77 8.83 -14.93
CA GLY A 160 4.65 8.52 -16.05
C GLY A 160 4.62 7.05 -16.48
N ALA A 161 3.50 6.37 -16.28
CA ALA A 161 3.27 5.02 -16.82
C ALA A 161 3.50 5.03 -18.35
N GLY A 162 4.31 4.10 -18.86
CA GLY A 162 4.66 4.00 -20.29
C GLY A 162 5.80 4.92 -20.76
N ALA A 163 6.42 5.71 -19.87
CA ALA A 163 7.60 6.52 -20.19
C ALA A 163 8.95 5.84 -19.81
N GLY A 164 8.94 4.53 -19.56
CA GLY A 164 10.10 3.71 -19.19
C GLY A 164 9.75 2.41 -18.49
N ASP A 165 8.62 2.41 -17.79
CA ASP A 165 8.02 1.28 -17.08
C ASP A 165 6.67 0.94 -17.73
N ASP A 166 6.60 -0.19 -18.42
CA ASP A 166 5.38 -0.64 -19.10
C ASP A 166 4.42 -1.25 -18.08
N ALA A 167 3.58 -0.40 -17.49
CA ALA A 167 2.51 -0.83 -16.61
C ALA A 167 1.53 -1.72 -17.39
N ARG A 168 1.54 -3.03 -17.10
CA ARG A 168 0.66 -4.04 -17.68
C ARG A 168 -0.81 -3.75 -17.37
N GLY A 169 -1.05 -3.26 -16.15
CA GLY A 169 -2.39 -3.02 -15.65
C GLY A 169 -2.41 -2.50 -14.21
N PHE A 170 -3.56 -1.91 -13.87
CA PHE A 170 -3.87 -1.42 -12.54
C PHE A 170 -4.95 -2.31 -11.94
N TYR A 171 -4.75 -2.73 -10.70
CA TYR A 171 -5.57 -3.74 -10.03
C TYR A 171 -6.04 -3.23 -8.66
N LEU A 172 -7.35 -3.19 -8.48
CA LEU A 172 -8.02 -2.94 -7.21
C LEU A 172 -8.29 -4.27 -6.52
N VAL A 173 -7.81 -4.43 -5.30
CA VAL A 173 -7.95 -5.65 -4.50
C VAL A 173 -8.67 -5.31 -3.19
N PRO A 174 -10.01 -5.29 -3.17
CA PRO A 174 -10.75 -5.13 -1.92
C PRO A 174 -10.41 -6.28 -0.97
N SER A 175 -10.05 -5.94 0.27
CA SER A 175 -9.64 -6.86 1.32
C SER A 175 -10.43 -6.60 2.60
N PRO A 176 -11.55 -7.31 2.81
CA PRO A 176 -12.43 -7.10 3.98
C PRO A 176 -11.79 -7.51 5.33
N LEU A 177 -10.58 -8.06 5.30
CA LEU A 177 -9.78 -8.45 6.46
C LEU A 177 -8.57 -7.54 6.71
N SER A 178 -8.28 -6.59 5.82
CA SER A 178 -7.23 -5.60 6.02
C SER A 178 -7.59 -4.57 7.10
N ILE A 179 -6.60 -3.79 7.53
CA ILE A 179 -6.79 -2.74 8.53
C ILE A 179 -7.78 -1.70 8.00
N ALA A 180 -8.92 -1.57 8.68
CA ALA A 180 -9.97 -0.58 8.44
C ALA A 180 -9.46 0.79 7.96
N GLY A 181 -9.99 1.30 6.84
CA GLY A 181 -9.64 2.63 6.32
C GLY A 181 -8.22 2.77 5.75
N HIS A 182 -7.42 1.69 5.71
CA HIS A 182 -6.09 1.70 5.11
C HIS A 182 -6.10 1.09 3.71
N GLY A 183 -5.17 1.56 2.89
CA GLY A 183 -4.76 0.98 1.62
C GLY A 183 -3.32 0.49 1.66
N PHE A 184 -2.95 -0.31 0.67
CA PHE A 184 -1.59 -0.78 0.44
C PHE A 184 -1.30 -0.80 -1.06
N GLY A 185 -0.34 0.01 -1.45
CA GLY A 185 0.20 0.12 -2.80
C GLY A 185 1.35 -0.84 -3.03
N ASN A 186 1.22 -1.74 -4.01
CA ASN A 186 2.27 -2.71 -4.33
C ASN A 186 2.47 -2.83 -5.84
N SER A 187 3.71 -3.09 -6.25
CA SER A 187 4.05 -3.47 -7.62
C SER A 187 4.60 -4.90 -7.67
N VAL A 188 4.32 -5.60 -8.77
CA VAL A 188 4.91 -6.90 -9.08
C VAL A 188 5.52 -6.83 -10.48
N HIS A 189 6.83 -7.07 -10.57
CA HIS A 189 7.60 -6.96 -11.82
C HIS A 189 7.76 -8.34 -12.46
N ARG A 190 7.19 -8.53 -13.65
CA ARG A 190 7.16 -9.81 -14.39
C ARG A 190 7.62 -9.56 -15.83
N ASP A 191 8.72 -10.19 -16.24
CA ASP A 191 9.18 -10.18 -17.65
C ASP A 191 9.14 -8.78 -18.31
N ASP A 192 9.76 -7.78 -17.65
CA ASP A 192 9.81 -6.35 -18.02
C ASP A 192 8.50 -5.56 -17.93
N GLU A 193 7.40 -6.18 -17.49
CA GLU A 193 6.12 -5.52 -17.24
C GLU A 193 5.85 -5.34 -15.74
N ILE A 194 5.10 -4.28 -15.39
CA ILE A 194 4.74 -3.99 -14.01
C ILE A 194 3.23 -4.08 -13.80
N GLU A 195 2.81 -4.92 -12.86
CA GLU A 195 1.44 -4.95 -12.35
C GLU A 195 1.34 -4.04 -11.12
N ILE A 196 0.40 -3.09 -11.15
CA ILE A 196 0.21 -2.07 -10.11
C ILE A 196 -1.03 -2.41 -9.31
N TYR A 197 -0.88 -2.56 -7.99
CA TYR A 197 -1.93 -3.00 -7.10
C TYR A 197 -2.26 -1.95 -6.05
N HIS A 198 -3.55 -1.79 -5.79
CA HIS A 198 -4.10 -1.10 -4.64
C HIS A 198 -4.97 -2.10 -3.88
N THR A 199 -4.47 -2.58 -2.75
CA THR A 199 -5.22 -3.43 -1.82
C THR A 199 -5.85 -2.56 -0.74
N PHE A 200 -7.14 -2.68 -0.45
CA PHE A 200 -7.80 -1.76 0.48
C PHE A 200 -8.86 -2.39 1.35
N ALA A 201 -8.96 -1.88 2.57
CA ALA A 201 -9.99 -2.26 3.52
C ALA A 201 -11.32 -1.52 3.24
N PRO A 202 -12.42 -1.90 3.93
CA PRO A 202 -13.65 -1.12 3.88
C PRO A 202 -13.41 0.34 4.32
N PHE A 203 -14.13 1.27 3.70
CA PHE A 203 -14.06 2.71 3.98
C PHE A 203 -14.87 3.10 5.23
N CYS A 204 -15.83 2.27 5.63
CA CYS A 204 -16.68 2.53 6.79
C CYS A 204 -16.98 1.25 7.58
N SER A 205 -17.44 1.44 8.82
CA SER A 205 -17.91 0.33 9.65
C SER A 205 -19.24 -0.17 9.11
N VAL A 206 -19.41 -1.49 9.11
CA VAL A 206 -20.63 -2.13 8.64
C VAL A 206 -21.23 -2.89 9.81
N GLU A 207 -22.51 -2.62 10.10
CA GLU A 207 -23.22 -3.38 11.13
C GLU A 207 -23.52 -4.82 10.66
N PRO A 208 -23.58 -5.81 11.57
CA PRO A 208 -23.76 -7.22 11.19
C PRO A 208 -24.96 -7.50 10.27
N ASP A 209 -26.04 -6.74 10.43
CA ASP A 209 -27.30 -6.92 9.73
C ASP A 209 -27.52 -5.88 8.61
N ALA A 210 -26.50 -5.09 8.28
CA ALA A 210 -26.59 -4.14 7.17
C ALA A 210 -26.42 -4.85 5.81
N ASP A 211 -27.13 -4.36 4.80
CA ASP A 211 -27.05 -4.90 3.43
C ASP A 211 -25.72 -4.58 2.73
N GLY A 212 -24.97 -3.57 3.20
CA GLY A 212 -23.71 -3.12 2.60
C GLY A 212 -22.47 -3.86 3.10
N HIS A 213 -21.34 -3.64 2.44
CA HIS A 213 -20.02 -4.18 2.78
C HIS A 213 -18.96 -3.10 3.04
N GLY A 214 -19.34 -1.82 2.89
CA GLY A 214 -18.53 -0.66 3.27
C GLY A 214 -17.47 -0.29 2.23
N PHE A 215 -17.64 -0.74 0.98
CA PHE A 215 -16.78 -0.43 -0.16
C PHE A 215 -17.43 0.54 -1.15
N ASP A 216 -18.61 1.07 -0.84
CA ASP A 216 -19.47 1.89 -1.69
C ASP A 216 -19.15 3.41 -1.60
N SER A 217 -17.86 3.77 -1.64
CA SER A 217 -17.42 5.17 -1.65
C SER A 217 -16.59 5.48 -2.90
N PRO A 218 -17.20 6.04 -3.98
CA PRO A 218 -16.47 6.40 -5.20
C PRO A 218 -15.34 7.39 -4.96
N GLN A 219 -15.58 8.40 -4.13
CA GLN A 219 -14.57 9.42 -3.82
C GLN A 219 -13.40 8.84 -3.04
N SER A 220 -13.67 8.07 -1.97
CA SER A 220 -12.61 7.44 -1.17
C SER A 220 -11.82 6.42 -1.98
N LEU A 221 -12.49 5.65 -2.85
CA LEU A 221 -11.81 4.71 -3.74
C LEU A 221 -10.88 5.43 -4.70
N ALA A 222 -11.34 6.51 -5.35
CA ALA A 222 -10.52 7.27 -6.29
C ALA A 222 -9.32 7.91 -5.58
N GLU A 223 -9.53 8.64 -4.49
CA GLU A 223 -8.45 9.33 -3.75
C GLU A 223 -7.42 8.34 -3.21
N LEU A 224 -7.87 7.27 -2.55
CA LEU A 224 -6.96 6.25 -2.03
C LEU A 224 -6.22 5.53 -3.18
N SER A 225 -6.87 5.30 -4.32
CA SER A 225 -6.18 4.71 -5.48
C SER A 225 -5.10 5.62 -6.06
N VAL A 226 -5.28 6.95 -6.07
CA VAL A 226 -4.21 7.88 -6.48
C VAL A 226 -2.98 7.74 -5.57
N HIS A 227 -3.21 7.61 -4.26
CA HIS A 227 -2.17 7.41 -3.27
C HIS A 227 -1.48 6.05 -3.46
N GLU A 228 -2.24 4.96 -3.42
CA GLU A 228 -1.70 3.59 -3.40
C GLU A 228 -1.06 3.20 -4.73
N PHE A 229 -1.56 3.67 -5.87
CA PHE A 229 -0.84 3.50 -7.13
C PHE A 229 0.49 4.27 -7.13
N GLY A 230 0.57 5.43 -6.48
CA GLY A 230 1.79 6.22 -6.34
C GLY A 230 2.95 5.45 -5.72
N HIS A 231 2.68 4.59 -4.73
CA HIS A 231 3.70 3.71 -4.13
C HIS A 231 4.42 2.83 -5.14
N SER A 232 3.73 2.38 -6.19
CA SER A 232 4.34 1.57 -7.26
C SER A 232 5.34 2.34 -8.11
N PHE A 233 5.14 3.65 -8.26
CA PHE A 233 6.03 4.54 -9.04
C PHE A 233 7.13 5.17 -8.20
N VAL A 234 6.93 5.33 -6.89
CA VAL A 234 7.87 6.07 -6.03
C VAL A 234 8.80 5.13 -5.26
N ASN A 235 8.31 4.02 -4.71
CA ASN A 235 9.09 3.21 -3.77
C ASN A 235 10.36 2.63 -4.40
N HIS A 236 10.27 2.17 -5.65
CA HIS A 236 11.42 1.60 -6.37
C HIS A 236 12.50 2.65 -6.67
N LEU A 237 12.13 3.93 -6.84
CA LEU A 237 13.08 5.04 -7.06
C LEU A 237 13.89 5.38 -5.81
N LEU A 238 13.42 4.95 -4.65
CA LEU A 238 14.04 5.16 -3.35
C LEU A 238 14.65 3.86 -2.79
N GLU A 239 14.66 2.76 -3.55
CA GLU A 239 15.31 1.52 -3.15
C GLU A 239 16.84 1.72 -3.06
N PRO A 240 17.49 1.25 -1.98
CA PRO A 240 18.95 1.31 -1.87
C PRO A 240 19.65 0.64 -3.07
N PRO A 241 20.74 1.24 -3.60
CA PRO A 241 21.46 2.38 -3.03
C PRO A 241 20.95 3.76 -3.45
N HIS A 242 19.82 3.87 -4.17
CA HIS A 242 19.33 5.17 -4.65
C HIS A 242 19.00 6.11 -3.49
N TYR A 243 19.58 7.32 -3.54
CA TYR A 243 19.35 8.42 -2.61
C TYR A 243 19.54 8.11 -1.11
N ALA A 244 20.09 6.94 -0.73
CA ALA A 244 20.19 6.51 0.67
C ALA A 244 20.87 7.57 1.56
N ASP A 245 22.02 8.10 1.15
CA ASP A 245 22.77 9.12 1.90
C ASP A 245 22.04 10.47 2.00
N VAL A 246 21.14 10.74 1.05
CA VAL A 246 20.41 12.00 0.94
C VAL A 246 19.15 11.99 1.80
N ILE A 247 18.38 10.91 1.71
CA ILE A 247 17.13 10.73 2.48
C ILE A 247 17.39 10.80 3.99
N GLU A 248 18.52 10.26 4.48
CA GLU A 248 18.86 10.33 5.91
C GLU A 248 19.00 11.77 6.43
N ARG A 249 19.33 12.74 5.58
CA ARG A 249 19.38 14.17 6.00
C ARG A 249 17.99 14.77 6.19
N PHE A 250 16.95 14.17 5.61
CA PHE A 250 15.59 14.70 5.64
C PHE A 250 14.83 14.29 6.91
N VAL A 251 15.41 13.46 7.77
CA VAL A 251 14.75 12.96 9.00
C VAL A 251 14.20 14.08 9.87
N ALA A 252 14.91 15.20 9.97
CA ALA A 252 14.46 16.35 10.76
C ALA A 252 13.18 17.00 10.23
N LEU A 253 12.89 16.88 8.93
CA LEU A 253 11.67 17.43 8.32
C LEU A 253 10.41 16.73 8.84
N TYR A 254 10.52 15.45 9.19
CA TYR A 254 9.36 14.61 9.52
C TYR A 254 9.39 14.10 10.96
N ALA A 255 10.36 14.52 11.76
CA ALA A 255 10.52 14.03 13.13
C ALA A 255 9.29 14.34 14.01
N ALA A 256 8.67 15.51 13.84
CA ALA A 256 7.43 15.90 14.52
C ALA A 256 6.18 15.17 13.98
N GLU A 257 6.25 14.67 12.74
CA GLU A 257 5.14 14.00 12.05
C GLU A 257 5.02 12.54 12.49
N ARG A 258 6.15 11.91 12.87
CA ARG A 258 6.20 10.54 13.41
C ARG A 258 5.38 10.34 14.68
N GLU A 259 5.16 11.40 15.47
CA GLU A 259 4.36 11.34 16.70
C GLU A 259 2.86 11.07 16.42
N SER A 260 2.38 11.31 15.19
CA SER A 260 1.00 10.99 14.78
C SER A 260 0.75 9.48 14.61
N GLY A 261 1.81 8.66 14.52
CA GLY A 261 1.72 7.21 14.28
C GLY A 261 1.22 6.81 12.89
N GLN A 262 0.95 7.77 12.00
CA GLN A 262 0.43 7.56 10.64
C GLN A 262 1.47 7.82 9.53
N MET A 263 2.73 8.02 9.93
CA MET A 263 3.87 8.15 9.04
C MET A 263 4.75 6.91 9.10
N GLY A 264 5.38 6.56 7.97
CA GLY A 264 6.34 5.46 7.93
C GLY A 264 7.49 5.63 8.93
N TRP A 265 7.92 4.54 9.53
CA TRP A 265 8.94 4.57 10.59
C TRP A 265 10.37 4.82 10.06
N SER A 266 10.60 4.68 8.74
CA SER A 266 11.90 4.90 8.11
C SER A 266 11.95 6.22 7.32
N PRO A 267 13.13 6.87 7.20
CA PRO A 267 13.29 8.10 6.43
C PRO A 267 12.83 7.94 4.97
N ARG A 268 13.13 6.79 4.37
CA ARG A 268 12.72 6.41 3.01
C ARG A 268 11.20 6.47 2.84
N VAL A 269 10.46 5.82 3.75
CA VAL A 269 8.99 5.80 3.66
C VAL A 269 8.43 7.20 3.85
N ASN A 270 8.97 8.00 4.78
CA ASN A 270 8.52 9.39 4.94
C ASN A 270 8.67 10.22 3.65
N VAL A 271 9.81 10.09 2.95
CA VAL A 271 10.02 10.77 1.67
C VAL A 271 9.04 10.28 0.61
N ALA A 272 8.82 8.96 0.52
CA ALA A 272 7.85 8.39 -0.41
C ALA A 272 6.43 8.94 -0.18
N GLU A 273 5.96 8.92 1.07
CA GLU A 273 4.66 9.46 1.49
C GLU A 273 4.49 10.93 1.08
N HIS A 274 5.51 11.78 1.28
CA HIS A 274 5.44 13.19 0.90
C HIS A 274 5.33 13.39 -0.60
N ILE A 275 6.11 12.64 -1.39
CA ILE A 275 6.06 12.70 -2.85
C ILE A 275 4.66 12.29 -3.33
N ILE A 276 4.13 11.18 -2.82
CA ILE A 276 2.82 10.65 -3.21
C ILE A 276 1.70 11.62 -2.82
N ARG A 277 1.73 12.18 -1.61
CA ARG A 277 0.75 13.18 -1.17
C ARG A 277 0.82 14.48 -1.97
N ALA A 278 2.01 14.88 -2.39
CA ALA A 278 2.16 16.02 -3.29
C ALA A 278 1.53 15.69 -4.65
N CYS A 279 1.74 14.48 -5.16
CA CYS A 279 1.09 14.01 -6.39
C CYS A 279 -0.44 14.01 -6.27
N GLU A 280 -1.03 13.59 -5.15
CA GLU A 280 -2.49 13.67 -4.94
C GLU A 280 -3.03 15.10 -5.12
N VAL A 281 -2.39 16.07 -4.47
CA VAL A 281 -2.78 17.50 -4.56
C VAL A 281 -2.65 18.01 -5.99
N ARG A 282 -1.53 17.69 -6.66
CA ARG A 282 -1.27 18.13 -8.03
C ARG A 282 -2.17 17.47 -9.06
N ILE A 283 -2.45 16.18 -8.95
CA ILE A 283 -3.39 15.46 -9.81
C ILE A 283 -4.78 16.10 -9.73
N ALA A 284 -5.24 16.47 -8.52
CA ALA A 284 -6.50 17.20 -8.36
C ALA A 284 -6.47 18.57 -9.06
N LEU A 285 -5.35 19.31 -9.01
CA LEU A 285 -5.20 20.58 -9.75
C LEU A 285 -5.24 20.37 -11.27
N VAL A 286 -4.52 19.38 -11.80
CA VAL A 286 -4.52 19.04 -13.23
C VAL A 286 -5.89 18.54 -13.69
N ALA A 287 -6.64 17.86 -12.81
CA ALA A 287 -8.03 17.47 -13.03
C ALA A 287 -9.02 18.65 -12.98
N ASN A 288 -8.54 19.88 -12.78
CA ASN A 288 -9.35 21.09 -12.59
C ASN A 288 -10.30 20.98 -11.38
N GLN A 289 -9.82 20.38 -10.29
CA GLN A 289 -10.51 20.20 -9.00
C GLN A 289 -9.80 20.97 -7.87
N PRO A 290 -9.72 22.31 -7.92
CA PRO A 290 -8.95 23.09 -6.95
C PRO A 290 -9.50 23.01 -5.51
N GLN A 291 -10.78 22.72 -5.34
CA GLN A 291 -11.38 22.53 -4.02
C GLN A 291 -10.91 21.21 -3.38
N ASP A 292 -10.80 20.15 -4.16
CA ASP A 292 -10.25 18.87 -3.69
C ASP A 292 -8.76 18.98 -3.40
N ALA A 293 -7.99 19.65 -4.27
CA ALA A 293 -6.58 19.94 -4.02
C ALA A 293 -6.36 20.68 -2.69
N ALA A 294 -7.14 21.73 -2.43
CA ALA A 294 -7.06 22.48 -1.18
C ALA A 294 -7.47 21.63 0.04
N ARG A 295 -8.51 20.80 -0.09
CA ARG A 295 -8.95 19.89 0.98
C ARG A 295 -7.88 18.83 1.28
N LEU A 296 -7.30 18.20 0.25
CA LEU A 296 -6.25 17.19 0.39
C LEU A 296 -5.01 17.78 1.06
N LEU A 297 -4.53 18.95 0.59
CA LEU A 297 -3.39 19.63 1.18
C LEU A 297 -3.62 19.94 2.67
N GLN A 298 -4.80 20.49 3.00
CA GLN A 298 -5.14 20.81 4.39
C GLN A 298 -5.28 19.54 5.25
N HIS A 299 -5.90 18.49 4.73
CA HIS A 299 -6.01 17.20 5.40
C HIS A 299 -4.63 16.61 5.71
N HIS A 300 -3.70 16.67 4.75
CA HIS A 300 -2.34 16.14 4.93
C HIS A 300 -1.54 16.90 5.99
N ILE A 301 -1.73 18.21 6.07
CA ILE A 301 -1.12 19.04 7.11
C ILE A 301 -1.75 18.75 8.49
N ASP A 302 -3.08 18.70 8.57
CA ASP A 302 -3.79 18.62 9.85
C ASP A 302 -3.78 17.22 10.46
N GLN A 303 -3.89 16.17 9.65
CA GLN A 303 -3.95 14.78 10.13
C GLN A 303 -2.57 14.14 10.24
N TYR A 304 -1.72 14.32 9.23
CA TYR A 304 -0.40 13.66 9.16
C TYR A 304 0.75 14.57 9.56
N GLY A 305 0.50 15.87 9.76
CA GLY A 305 1.52 16.82 10.18
C GLY A 305 2.45 17.29 9.07
N CYS A 306 2.16 16.99 7.79
CA CYS A 306 3.03 17.26 6.63
C CYS A 306 3.20 18.75 6.32
N ARG A 307 3.84 19.50 7.21
CA ARG A 307 3.93 20.98 7.17
C ARG A 307 4.71 21.51 5.98
N HIS A 308 5.64 20.72 5.46
CA HIS A 308 6.47 21.07 4.31
C HIS A 308 5.85 20.66 2.97
N LEU A 309 4.69 20.00 3.00
CA LEU A 309 3.99 19.58 1.78
C LEU A 309 3.69 20.72 0.79
N PRO A 310 3.30 21.95 1.21
CA PRO A 310 3.09 23.06 0.27
C PRO A 310 4.31 23.35 -0.62
N GLU A 311 5.51 23.32 -0.05
CA GLU A 311 6.75 23.61 -0.80
C GLU A 311 7.07 22.52 -1.83
N ILE A 312 6.73 21.27 -1.51
CA ILE A 312 6.90 20.13 -2.41
C ILE A 312 5.86 20.21 -3.54
N VAL A 313 4.61 20.54 -3.21
CA VAL A 313 3.52 20.77 -4.18
C VAL A 313 3.89 21.90 -5.14
N ASP A 314 4.46 22.99 -4.65
CA ASP A 314 4.91 24.11 -5.50
C ASP A 314 6.05 23.67 -6.44
N ALA A 315 7.00 22.88 -5.95
CA ALA A 315 8.11 22.37 -6.78
C ALA A 315 7.61 21.48 -7.93
N MET A 316 6.52 20.72 -7.74
CA MET A 316 5.93 19.87 -8.78
C MET A 316 5.28 20.66 -9.92
N ASP A 317 5.11 21.98 -9.83
CA ASP A 317 4.66 22.80 -10.95
C ASP A 317 5.65 22.77 -12.13
N ASP A 318 6.96 22.72 -11.86
CA ASP A 318 8.00 22.62 -12.89
C ASP A 318 7.91 21.29 -13.66
N TYR A 319 7.55 20.21 -12.96
CA TYR A 319 7.33 18.89 -13.55
C TYR A 319 6.22 18.93 -14.61
N GLU A 320 5.10 19.57 -14.29
CA GLU A 320 3.93 19.66 -15.16
C GLU A 320 4.15 20.60 -16.35
N GLN A 321 4.83 21.72 -16.12
CA GLN A 321 5.08 22.71 -17.17
C GLN A 321 6.17 22.27 -18.16
N ASN A 322 7.01 21.31 -17.76
CA ASN A 322 8.17 20.88 -18.57
C ASN A 322 8.16 19.37 -18.84
N ARG A 323 7.00 18.78 -19.16
CA ARG A 323 6.86 17.33 -19.44
C ARG A 323 7.73 16.82 -20.59
N ASP A 324 8.12 17.69 -21.54
CA ASP A 324 9.09 17.34 -22.60
C ASP A 324 10.48 17.02 -22.02
N ARG A 325 10.85 17.68 -20.91
CA ARG A 325 12.11 17.43 -20.16
C ARG A 325 11.93 16.33 -19.12
N TYR A 326 10.77 16.28 -18.47
CA TYR A 326 10.46 15.31 -17.43
C TYR A 326 9.26 14.47 -17.85
N PRO A 327 9.45 13.41 -18.67
CA PRO A 327 8.35 12.57 -19.17
C PRO A 327 7.77 11.61 -18.11
N SER A 328 8.45 11.44 -16.97
CA SER A 328 8.01 10.61 -15.84
C SER A 328 8.44 11.21 -14.50
N LEU A 329 7.81 10.76 -13.41
CA LEU A 329 8.22 11.17 -12.07
C LEU A 329 9.68 10.76 -11.79
N THR A 330 10.13 9.62 -12.34
CA THR A 330 11.53 9.17 -12.34
C THR A 330 12.48 10.23 -12.88
N ALA A 331 12.14 10.86 -14.00
CA ALA A 331 12.97 11.91 -14.60
C ALA A 331 13.02 13.18 -13.75
N PHE A 332 12.00 13.43 -12.92
CA PHE A 332 11.92 14.60 -12.04
C PHE A 332 12.49 14.35 -10.62
N MET A 333 12.74 13.08 -10.26
CA MET A 333 13.22 12.70 -8.93
C MET A 333 14.48 13.45 -8.46
N PRO A 334 15.49 13.74 -9.32
CA PRO A 334 16.65 14.53 -8.91
C PRO A 334 16.32 15.96 -8.44
N ASP A 335 15.31 16.59 -9.04
CA ASP A 335 14.88 17.95 -8.67
C ASP A 335 13.99 17.92 -7.41
N LEU A 336 13.16 16.88 -7.22
CA LEU A 336 12.47 16.62 -5.95
C LEU A 336 13.45 16.44 -4.79
N MET A 337 14.49 15.61 -4.96
CA MET A 337 15.49 15.40 -3.91
C MET A 337 16.24 16.68 -3.57
N ARG A 338 16.45 17.57 -4.55
CA ARG A 338 17.02 18.90 -4.29
C ARG A 338 16.05 19.78 -3.50
N CYS A 339 14.76 19.76 -3.83
CA CYS A 339 13.73 20.46 -3.07
C CYS A 339 13.73 20.04 -1.59
N PHE A 340 13.74 18.73 -1.31
CA PHE A 340 13.85 18.23 0.06
C PHE A 340 15.13 18.70 0.78
N ASP A 341 16.27 18.69 0.09
CA ASP A 341 17.55 19.17 0.65
C ASP A 341 17.52 20.67 0.96
N ASP A 342 16.93 21.48 0.07
CA ASP A 342 16.78 22.93 0.27
C ASP A 342 15.82 23.26 1.43
N ILE A 343 14.77 22.45 1.64
CA ILE A 343 13.91 22.55 2.82
C ILE A 343 14.73 22.19 4.07
N ALA A 344 15.42 21.04 4.08
CA ALA A 344 16.22 20.58 5.21
C ALA A 344 17.30 21.60 5.63
N LEU A 345 18.01 22.20 4.67
CA LEU A 345 19.03 23.21 4.94
C LEU A 345 18.47 24.48 5.58
N ARG A 346 17.29 24.94 5.18
CA ARG A 346 16.64 26.11 5.80
C ARG A 346 16.23 25.85 7.25
N HIS A 347 15.86 24.61 7.58
CA HIS A 347 15.39 24.22 8.91
C HIS A 347 16.51 23.76 9.87
N HIS A 348 17.73 23.50 9.38
CA HIS A 348 18.91 23.25 10.22
C HIS A 348 19.64 24.52 10.70
N VAL A 349 19.28 25.69 10.18
CA VAL A 349 19.89 26.99 10.56
C VAL A 349 19.03 27.77 11.58
N GLY A 350 17.98 27.14 12.13
CA GLY A 350 17.02 27.73 13.07
C GLY A 350 17.32 27.49 14.54
#